data_AF-A0A8H9GNE8-F1
#
_entry.id   AF-A0A8H9GNE8-F1
#
_cell.length_a   1.000
_cell.length_b   1.000
_cell.length_c   1.000
_cell.angle_alpha   90.00
_cell.angle_beta   90.00
_cell.angle_gamma   90.00
#
_symmetry.space_group_name_H-M   'P 1'
#
loop_
_entity.id
_entity.type
_entity.pdbx_description
1 polymer ?
#
loop_
_entity_poly.entity_id
_entity_poly.type
_entity_poly.pdbx_seq_one_letter_code
_entity_poly.pdbx_strand_id
1 'polypeptide(L)'
;MANRDVDGSAAAPPGGRLGLVRLILRPIGYWSLAWVWLTIWFVGILLAPGSVAYVYADDEVQLGTVLRETPFIGLVLLVVLFVPLLAAIMGPGAMFWVPTMAWPLALLSFAYAFRGLRPSYAREPLSCTTQAPRGGTPGPPTIGTVALSLKPVRRTRYTDTLMKWYMAGWDLHMEIFFAALPAGVGWVALCAWASQDISTPVRQGLLVAGCALVLVSVVLVARAVRGLFAQWDEA
;
A
#
# COMPACT_ATOMS: atom_id res chain seq x y z
N MET A 1 -7.16 -24.09 -3.37
CA MET A 1 -7.12 -25.08 -2.27
C MET A 1 -8.48 -25.08 -1.57
N ALA A 2 -8.96 -26.28 -1.25
CA ALA A 2 -10.33 -26.65 -0.90
C ALA A 2 -11.15 -25.68 -0.03
N ASN A 3 -12.36 -25.43 -0.52
CA ASN A 3 -13.54 -25.00 0.21
C ASN A 3 -13.81 -26.00 1.36
N ARG A 4 -13.59 -25.57 2.61
CA ARG A 4 -14.11 -26.23 3.81
C ARG A 4 -14.82 -25.16 4.64
N ASP A 5 -16.15 -25.28 4.66
CA ASP A 5 -17.06 -24.93 5.73
C ASP A 5 -16.45 -24.11 6.88
N VAL A 6 -16.64 -22.80 6.81
CA VAL A 6 -16.75 -21.94 8.00
C VAL A 6 -18.21 -21.52 8.12
N ASP A 7 -19.12 -22.51 8.13
CA ASP A 7 -20.43 -22.35 8.72
C ASP A 7 -20.31 -22.76 10.20
N GLY A 8 -20.28 -21.76 11.07
CA GLY A 8 -20.06 -21.95 12.50
C GLY A 8 -20.08 -20.65 13.30
N SER A 9 -21.17 -19.89 13.17
CA SER A 9 -21.82 -19.14 14.26
C SER A 9 -20.93 -18.55 15.39
N ALA A 10 -20.48 -17.31 15.22
CA ALA A 10 -20.32 -16.37 16.33
C ALA A 10 -20.40 -14.91 15.82
N ALA A 11 -21.53 -14.27 16.11
CA ALA A 11 -21.81 -12.83 15.97
C ALA A 11 -22.15 -12.26 14.58
N ALA A 12 -23.06 -12.90 13.83
CA ALA A 12 -24.04 -12.07 13.14
C ALA A 12 -24.92 -11.44 14.24
N PRO A 13 -24.97 -10.10 14.39
CA PRO A 13 -25.84 -9.52 15.39
C PRO A 13 -27.27 -9.96 15.10
N PRO A 14 -28.08 -10.33 16.12
CA PRO A 14 -29.50 -10.55 15.93
C PRO A 14 -30.07 -9.36 15.17
N GLY A 15 -31.03 -9.63 14.26
CA GLY A 15 -31.69 -8.65 13.37
C GLY A 15 -32.52 -7.59 14.10
N GLY A 16 -31.99 -7.03 15.17
CA GLY A 16 -32.50 -5.87 15.88
C GLY A 16 -32.41 -4.66 14.97
N ARG A 17 -33.49 -3.88 14.93
CA ARG A 17 -33.52 -2.58 14.29
C ARG A 17 -32.32 -1.77 14.80
N LEU A 18 -31.42 -1.39 13.88
CA LEU A 18 -30.34 -0.48 14.20
C LEU A 18 -30.98 0.79 14.79
N GLY A 19 -30.55 1.18 16.01
CA GLY A 19 -31.04 2.40 16.64
C GLY A 19 -30.82 3.61 15.71
N LEU A 20 -31.75 4.57 15.72
CA LEU A 20 -31.76 5.73 14.82
C LEU A 20 -30.42 6.49 14.81
N VAL A 21 -29.78 6.61 15.97
CA VAL A 21 -28.44 7.18 16.15
C VAL A 21 -27.38 6.42 15.34
N ARG A 22 -27.39 5.08 15.39
CA ARG A 22 -26.45 4.25 14.62
C ARG A 22 -26.70 4.34 13.12
N LEU A 23 -27.95 4.58 12.70
CA LEU A 23 -28.32 4.75 11.31
C LEU A 23 -27.80 6.08 10.73
N ILE A 24 -27.85 7.15 11.52
CA ILE A 24 -27.35 8.50 11.14
C ILE A 24 -25.83 8.59 11.23
N LEU A 25 -25.21 8.02 12.28
CA LEU A 25 -23.75 8.06 12.46
C LEU A 25 -23.00 7.16 11.48
N ARG A 26 -23.68 6.19 10.87
CA ARG A 26 -23.06 5.22 9.97
C ARG A 26 -22.44 5.84 8.72
N PRO A 27 -23.16 6.66 7.92
CA PRO A 27 -22.55 7.39 6.81
C PRO A 27 -21.37 8.24 7.26
N ILE A 28 -21.48 8.93 8.40
CA ILE A 28 -20.43 9.80 8.95
C ILE A 28 -19.18 9.00 9.28
N GLY A 29 -19.32 7.87 9.98
CA GLY A 29 -18.19 7.00 10.31
C GLY A 29 -17.46 6.49 9.06
N TYR A 30 -18.19 6.11 8.02
CA TYR A 30 -17.57 5.70 6.75
C TYR A 30 -16.93 6.86 5.99
N TRP A 31 -17.52 8.07 6.03
CA TRP A 31 -16.90 9.28 5.46
C TRP A 31 -15.58 9.62 6.15
N SER A 32 -15.56 9.63 7.49
CA SER A 32 -14.34 9.87 8.26
C SER A 32 -13.26 8.84 7.92
N LEU A 33 -13.64 7.56 7.87
CA LEU A 33 -12.72 6.48 7.52
C LEU A 33 -12.20 6.60 6.08
N ALA A 34 -13.06 7.02 5.13
CA ALA A 34 -12.67 7.26 3.75
C ALA A 34 -11.60 8.35 3.65
N TRP A 35 -11.78 9.46 4.37
CA TRP A 35 -10.80 10.54 4.44
C TRP A 35 -9.48 10.10 5.07
N VAL A 36 -9.53 9.33 6.17
CA VAL A 36 -8.31 8.78 6.79
C VAL A 36 -7.52 7.94 5.80
N TRP A 37 -8.16 6.98 5.13
CA TRP A 37 -7.49 6.13 4.14
C TRP A 37 -7.01 6.91 2.92
N LEU A 38 -7.79 7.91 2.48
CA LEU A 38 -7.39 8.77 1.37
C LEU A 38 -6.16 9.61 1.75
N THR A 39 -6.09 10.13 2.98
CA THR A 39 -4.90 10.84 3.49
C THR A 39 -3.70 9.91 3.56
N ILE A 40 -3.85 8.69 4.07
CA ILE A 40 -2.76 7.70 4.10
C ILE A 40 -2.27 7.40 2.68
N TRP A 41 -3.19 7.24 1.73
CA TRP A 41 -2.86 7.03 0.32
C TRP A 41 -2.08 8.21 -0.27
N PHE A 42 -2.55 9.44 -0.05
CA PHE A 42 -1.88 10.66 -0.50
C PHE A 42 -0.48 10.78 0.12
N VAL A 43 -0.35 10.56 1.43
CA VAL A 43 0.95 10.58 2.12
C VAL A 43 1.86 9.51 1.53
N GLY A 44 1.38 8.28 1.32
CA GLY A 44 2.16 7.20 0.72
C GLY A 44 2.69 7.54 -0.67
N ILE A 45 1.84 8.09 -1.55
CA ILE A 45 2.25 8.50 -2.91
C ILE A 45 3.18 9.70 -2.87
N LEU A 46 2.94 10.68 -1.99
CA LEU A 46 3.74 11.90 -1.91
C LEU A 46 5.06 11.71 -1.16
N LEU A 47 5.20 10.66 -0.34
CA LEU A 47 6.40 10.42 0.45
C LEU A 47 7.65 10.30 -0.43
N ALA A 48 7.56 9.54 -1.52
CA ALA A 48 8.69 9.32 -2.43
C ALA A 48 9.12 10.60 -3.19
N PRO A 49 8.24 11.29 -3.96
CA PRO A 49 8.63 12.53 -4.64
C PRO A 49 8.87 13.69 -3.65
N GLY A 50 8.14 13.73 -2.54
CA GLY A 50 8.28 14.76 -1.51
C GLY A 50 9.61 14.69 -0.77
N SER A 51 10.12 13.48 -0.48
CA SER A 51 11.46 13.33 0.10
C SER A 51 12.58 13.71 -0.88
N VAL A 52 12.45 13.40 -2.17
CA VAL A 52 13.40 13.87 -3.20
C VAL A 52 13.35 15.40 -3.31
N ALA A 53 12.17 16.00 -3.34
CA ALA A 53 12.00 17.45 -3.38
C ALA A 53 12.55 18.14 -2.12
N TYR A 54 12.37 17.52 -0.95
CA TYR A 54 12.95 17.98 0.31
C TYR A 54 14.48 18.01 0.24
N VAL A 55 15.12 16.90 -0.16
CA VAL A 55 16.59 16.83 -0.32
C VAL A 55 17.09 17.83 -1.35
N TYR A 56 16.32 18.10 -2.41
CA TYR A 56 16.71 19.08 -3.43
C TYR A 56 16.64 20.52 -2.93
N ALA A 57 15.70 20.83 -2.02
CA ALA A 57 15.45 22.18 -1.52
C ALA A 57 16.25 22.52 -0.25
N ASP A 58 16.73 21.51 0.47
CA ASP A 58 17.46 21.65 1.73
C ASP A 58 18.98 21.57 1.51
N ASP A 59 19.65 22.72 1.62
CA ASP A 59 21.10 22.84 1.44
C ASP A 59 21.92 22.17 2.56
N GLU A 60 21.28 21.76 3.67
CA GLU A 60 21.93 21.03 4.76
C GLU A 60 22.18 19.56 4.41
N VAL A 61 21.49 19.00 3.41
CA VAL A 61 21.65 17.60 3.01
C VAL A 61 22.84 17.44 2.05
N GLN A 62 24.03 17.24 2.63
CA GLN A 62 25.30 17.11 1.90
C GLN A 62 25.80 15.66 1.84
N LEU A 63 25.25 14.86 0.91
CA LEU A 63 25.61 13.44 0.79
C LEU A 63 27.07 13.20 0.38
N GLY A 64 27.64 14.07 -0.46
CA GLY A 64 29.05 14.03 -0.84
C GLY A 64 29.99 14.29 0.34
N THR A 65 29.65 15.20 1.26
CA THR A 65 30.40 15.39 2.52
C THR A 65 30.33 14.14 3.38
N VAL A 66 29.13 13.59 3.59
CA VAL A 66 28.94 12.34 4.34
C VAL A 66 29.76 11.20 3.73
N LEU A 67 29.77 11.04 2.40
CA LEU A 67 30.53 9.99 1.73
C LEU A 67 32.05 10.14 1.86
N ARG A 68 32.57 11.37 1.96
CA ARG A 68 34.01 11.63 2.13
C ARG A 68 34.47 11.43 3.58
N GLU A 69 33.65 11.82 4.54
CA GLU A 69 33.99 11.77 5.96
C GLU A 69 33.69 10.41 6.60
N THR A 70 32.85 9.59 5.96
CA THR A 70 32.51 8.25 6.46
C THR A 70 33.69 7.28 6.25
N PRO A 71 34.14 6.56 7.29
CA PRO A 71 35.19 5.56 7.15
C PRO A 71 34.73 4.41 6.24
N PHE A 72 35.67 3.70 5.60
CA PHE A 72 35.36 2.62 4.66
C PHE A 72 34.34 1.60 5.20
N ILE A 73 34.48 1.19 6.47
CA ILE A 73 33.54 0.26 7.11
C ILE A 73 32.12 0.84 7.19
N GLY A 74 32.00 2.15 7.45
CA GLY A 74 30.72 2.86 7.47
C GLY A 74 30.10 2.94 6.07
N LEU A 75 30.92 3.13 5.04
CA LEU A 75 30.45 3.12 3.64
C LEU A 75 29.96 1.73 3.24
N VAL A 76 30.69 0.67 3.61
CA VAL A 76 30.24 -0.72 3.40
C VAL A 76 28.92 -0.98 4.09
N LEU A 77 28.75 -0.56 5.36
CA LEU A 77 27.48 -0.71 6.08
C LEU A 77 26.35 0.09 5.41
N LEU A 78 26.60 1.32 4.99
CA LEU A 78 25.62 2.14 4.27
C LEU A 78 25.13 1.43 3.00
N VAL A 79 26.05 0.93 2.17
CA VAL A 79 25.73 0.32 0.87
C VAL A 79 25.14 -1.09 1.02
N VAL A 80 25.63 -1.90 1.95
CA VAL A 80 25.21 -3.31 2.10
C VAL A 80 23.97 -3.46 2.96
N LEU A 81 23.76 -2.58 3.95
CA LEU A 81 22.64 -2.68 4.89
C LEU A 81 21.58 -1.62 4.61
N PHE A 82 21.96 -0.34 4.61
CA PHE A 82 20.98 0.75 4.55
C PHE A 82 20.37 0.91 3.17
N VAL A 83 21.15 0.86 2.08
CA VAL A 83 20.61 1.00 0.72
C VAL A 83 19.58 -0.08 0.38
N PRO A 84 19.83 -1.39 0.63
CA PRO A 84 18.83 -2.42 0.39
C PRO A 84 17.60 -2.28 1.28
N LEU A 85 17.79 -1.90 2.55
CA LEU A 85 16.69 -1.65 3.47
C LEU A 85 15.81 -0.48 2.98
N LEU A 86 16.42 0.65 2.63
CA LEU A 86 15.71 1.81 2.08
C LEU A 86 15.03 1.48 0.75
N ALA A 87 15.68 0.71 -0.13
CA ALA A 87 15.08 0.27 -1.37
C ALA A 87 13.86 -0.64 -1.14
N ALA A 88 13.93 -1.57 -0.18
CA ALA A 88 12.82 -2.43 0.19
C ALA A 88 11.65 -1.67 0.85
N ILE A 89 11.96 -0.65 1.67
CA ILE A 89 10.95 0.21 2.30
C ILE A 89 10.29 1.10 1.24
N MET A 90 11.09 1.77 0.40
CA MET A 90 10.56 2.79 -0.50
C MET A 90 9.95 2.20 -1.77
N GLY A 91 10.55 1.18 -2.37
CA GLY A 91 10.00 0.53 -3.55
C GLY A 91 8.75 -0.29 -3.21
N PRO A 92 8.90 -1.52 -2.69
CA PRO A 92 7.76 -2.35 -2.31
C PRO A 92 6.83 -1.72 -1.27
N GLY A 93 7.36 -1.14 -0.19
CA GLY A 93 6.55 -0.59 0.89
C GLY A 93 5.78 0.68 0.49
N ALA A 94 6.49 1.76 0.25
CA ALA A 94 5.90 3.09 0.04
C ALA A 94 5.26 3.26 -1.34
N MET A 95 5.88 2.75 -2.42
CA MET A 95 5.35 2.92 -3.77
C MET A 95 4.31 1.88 -4.18
N PHE A 96 4.34 0.67 -3.60
CA PHE A 96 3.39 -0.38 -3.96
C PHE A 96 2.38 -0.71 -2.85
N TRP A 97 2.80 -1.26 -1.71
CA TRP A 97 1.88 -1.79 -0.70
C TRP A 97 1.01 -0.73 -0.05
N VAL A 98 1.60 0.37 0.43
CA VAL A 98 0.84 1.43 1.13
C VAL A 98 -0.25 1.99 0.22
N PRO A 99 0.04 2.40 -1.03
CA PRO A 99 -1.00 2.86 -1.93
C PRO A 99 -2.05 1.79 -2.17
N THR A 100 -1.61 0.57 -2.49
CA THR A 100 -2.48 -0.56 -2.88
C THR A 100 -3.41 -1.01 -1.76
N MET A 101 -3.01 -0.89 -0.50
CA MET A 101 -3.89 -1.12 0.65
C MET A 101 -4.85 0.05 0.87
N ALA A 102 -4.36 1.29 0.78
CA ALA A 102 -5.08 2.46 1.24
C ALA A 102 -6.17 2.94 0.27
N TRP A 103 -5.91 2.98 -1.05
CA TRP A 103 -6.91 3.49 -2.01
C TRP A 103 -8.17 2.63 -2.11
N PRO A 104 -8.12 1.27 -2.10
CA PRO A 104 -9.34 0.49 -2.15
C PRO A 104 -10.16 0.62 -0.87
N LEU A 105 -9.50 0.76 0.29
CA LEU A 105 -10.17 1.01 1.56
C LEU A 105 -10.87 2.37 1.58
N ALA A 106 -10.23 3.42 1.04
CA ALA A 106 -10.85 4.73 0.88
C ALA A 106 -12.11 4.64 0.00
N LEU A 107 -12.00 3.99 -1.16
CA LEU A 107 -13.11 3.84 -2.10
C LEU A 107 -14.25 2.95 -1.56
N LEU A 108 -13.93 1.86 -0.87
CA LEU A 108 -14.92 1.02 -0.19
C LEU A 108 -15.64 1.82 0.89
N SER A 109 -14.90 2.61 1.68
CA SER A 109 -15.47 3.47 2.70
C SER A 109 -16.42 4.51 2.10
N PHE A 110 -16.04 5.19 1.01
CA PHE A 110 -16.95 6.09 0.29
C PHE A 110 -18.18 5.35 -0.23
N ALA A 111 -18.01 4.17 -0.84
CA ALA A 111 -19.13 3.37 -1.33
C ALA A 111 -20.11 2.99 -0.21
N TYR A 112 -19.62 2.65 0.98
CA TYR A 112 -20.46 2.38 2.14
C TYR A 112 -21.11 3.64 2.72
N ALA A 113 -20.42 4.77 2.68
CA ALA A 113 -21.02 6.05 3.07
C ALA A 113 -22.23 6.39 2.19
N PHE A 114 -22.08 6.29 0.86
CA PHE A 114 -23.17 6.54 -0.08
C PHE A 114 -24.30 5.50 0.02
N ARG A 115 -23.98 4.22 0.22
CA ARG A 115 -25.00 3.18 0.45
C ARG A 115 -25.73 3.41 1.78
N GLY A 116 -25.04 3.93 2.81
CA GLY A 116 -25.63 4.26 4.10
C GLY A 116 -26.69 5.36 4.05
N LEU A 117 -26.65 6.24 3.05
CA LEU A 117 -27.66 7.26 2.82
C LEU A 117 -28.94 6.72 2.15
N ARG A 118 -28.89 5.51 1.57
CA ARG A 118 -30.02 4.93 0.84
C ARG A 118 -30.95 4.16 1.78
N PRO A 119 -32.26 4.45 1.79
CA PRO A 119 -33.22 3.78 2.66
C PRO A 119 -33.27 2.25 2.49
N SER A 120 -33.00 1.75 1.28
CA SER A 120 -32.99 0.32 0.98
C SER A 120 -31.90 -0.47 1.71
N TYR A 121 -30.87 0.20 2.22
CA TYR A 121 -29.74 -0.39 2.94
C TYR A 121 -29.83 -0.19 4.47
N ALA A 122 -30.90 0.44 4.95
CA ALA A 122 -31.05 0.84 6.37
C ALA A 122 -31.08 -0.35 7.35
N ARG A 123 -31.50 -1.53 6.88
CA ARG A 123 -31.69 -2.73 7.73
C ARG A 123 -30.60 -3.78 7.60
N GLU A 124 -29.58 -3.55 6.77
CA GLU A 124 -28.49 -4.49 6.56
C GLU A 124 -27.13 -3.95 7.01
N PRO A 125 -26.23 -4.80 7.55
CA PRO A 125 -24.82 -4.46 7.67
C PRO A 125 -24.22 -4.22 6.27
N LEU A 126 -23.32 -3.25 6.14
CA LEU A 126 -22.77 -2.77 4.85
C LEU A 126 -21.36 -3.31 4.66
N SER A 127 -20.62 -3.40 5.76
CA SER A 127 -19.36 -4.08 5.85
C SER A 127 -19.34 -5.05 7.03
N CYS A 128 -18.52 -6.08 6.91
CA CYS A 128 -18.11 -6.94 8.02
C CYS A 128 -16.58 -6.89 8.17
N THR A 129 -16.12 -7.35 9.32
CA THR A 129 -14.70 -7.59 9.56
C THR A 129 -14.55 -9.09 9.75
N THR A 130 -13.73 -9.72 8.91
CA THR A 130 -13.41 -11.14 9.05
C THR A 130 -11.97 -11.26 9.51
N GLN A 131 -11.74 -12.06 10.56
CA GLN A 131 -10.39 -12.44 10.93
C GLN A 131 -9.94 -13.56 9.99
N ALA A 132 -8.81 -13.35 9.31
CA ALA A 132 -8.15 -14.44 8.61
C ALA A 132 -7.23 -15.17 9.60
N PRO A 133 -7.29 -16.52 9.66
CA PRO A 133 -6.39 -17.30 10.50
C PRO A 133 -4.92 -17.08 10.09
N ARG A 134 -3.97 -17.25 11.03
CA ARG A 134 -2.52 -17.20 10.74
C ARG A 134 -2.20 -18.11 9.54
N GLY A 135 -1.54 -17.57 8.52
CA GLY A 135 -1.21 -18.31 7.29
C GLY A 135 -2.40 -18.62 6.37
N GLY A 136 -3.61 -18.13 6.70
CA GLY A 136 -4.83 -18.27 5.89
C GLY A 136 -5.19 -17.03 5.06
N THR A 137 -4.54 -15.89 5.32
CA THR A 137 -4.46 -14.80 4.34
C THR A 137 -3.19 -14.98 3.53
N PRO A 138 -3.28 -14.98 2.20
CA PRO A 138 -2.08 -14.85 1.41
C PRO A 138 -1.62 -13.38 1.67
N GLY A 139 -0.38 -13.24 2.20
CA GLY A 139 0.09 -12.18 3.10
C GLY A 139 1.59 -12.19 3.34
N PRO A 140 2.29 -11.06 3.64
CA PRO A 140 3.53 -11.12 4.40
C PRO A 140 3.26 -11.94 5.66
N PRO A 141 4.24 -12.67 6.21
CA PRO A 141 4.04 -13.45 7.42
C PRO A 141 3.53 -12.52 8.51
N THR A 142 2.21 -12.51 8.67
CA THR A 142 1.55 -11.73 9.68
C THR A 142 1.79 -12.51 10.95
N ILE A 143 2.53 -11.89 11.87
CA ILE A 143 2.88 -12.51 13.15
C ILE A 143 1.59 -12.86 13.93
N GLY A 144 0.39 -12.38 13.53
CA GLY A 144 -0.93 -12.75 14.07
C GLY A 144 -2.05 -12.78 13.02
N THR A 145 -3.29 -13.01 13.47
CA THR A 145 -4.53 -12.93 12.67
C THR A 145 -4.75 -11.50 12.15
N VAL A 146 -4.89 -11.32 10.84
CA VAL A 146 -5.23 -10.01 10.26
C VAL A 146 -6.75 -9.85 10.21
N ALA A 147 -7.24 -8.76 10.79
CA ALA A 147 -8.63 -8.35 10.64
C ALA A 147 -8.81 -7.67 9.28
N LEU A 148 -9.36 -8.38 8.30
CA LEU A 148 -9.79 -7.79 7.03
C LEU A 148 -11.05 -6.98 7.29
N SER A 149 -10.85 -5.71 7.58
CA SER A 149 -11.93 -4.74 7.80
C SER A 149 -12.57 -4.34 6.46
N LEU A 150 -13.80 -3.82 6.51
CA LEU A 150 -14.49 -3.27 5.34
C LEU A 150 -14.79 -4.30 4.23
N LYS A 151 -14.96 -5.58 4.57
CA LYS A 151 -15.40 -6.58 3.59
C LYS A 151 -16.87 -6.33 3.21
N PRO A 152 -17.23 -6.29 1.92
CA PRO A 152 -18.59 -6.00 1.48
C PRO A 152 -19.56 -7.13 1.86
N VAL A 153 -20.70 -6.76 2.43
CA VAL A 153 -21.82 -7.71 2.66
C VAL A 153 -22.53 -8.02 1.34
N ARG A 154 -22.83 -6.98 0.54
CA ARG A 154 -23.30 -7.14 -0.83
C ARG A 154 -22.15 -7.03 -1.82
N ARG A 155 -21.85 -8.15 -2.49
CA ARG A 155 -20.89 -8.22 -3.59
C ARG A 155 -21.45 -7.56 -4.84
N THR A 156 -20.59 -6.81 -5.50
CA THR A 156 -20.82 -6.16 -6.78
C THR A 156 -19.48 -6.18 -7.52
N ARG A 157 -19.49 -6.17 -8.86
CA ARG A 157 -18.26 -6.11 -9.65
C ARG A 157 -17.28 -5.04 -9.17
N TYR A 158 -17.79 -3.85 -8.80
CA TYR A 158 -16.99 -2.77 -8.25
C TYR A 158 -16.30 -3.14 -6.92
N THR A 159 -17.07 -3.63 -5.94
CA THR A 159 -16.50 -4.01 -4.62
C THR A 159 -15.58 -5.20 -4.73
N ASP A 160 -15.82 -6.10 -5.67
CA ASP A 160 -15.00 -7.29 -5.89
C ASP A 160 -13.64 -6.89 -6.49
N THR A 161 -13.62 -5.97 -7.47
CA THR A 161 -12.37 -5.39 -7.99
C THR A 161 -11.58 -4.66 -6.90
N LEU A 162 -12.24 -3.85 -6.07
CA LEU A 162 -11.58 -3.19 -4.94
C LEU A 162 -11.04 -4.19 -3.92
N MET A 163 -11.77 -5.27 -3.65
CA MET A 163 -11.32 -6.33 -2.76
C MET A 163 -10.11 -7.07 -3.32
N LYS A 164 -10.02 -7.29 -4.64
CA LYS A 164 -8.82 -7.86 -5.28
C LYS A 164 -7.59 -6.97 -5.01
N TRP A 165 -7.70 -5.67 -5.26
CA TRP A 165 -6.61 -4.73 -4.98
C TRP A 165 -6.27 -4.65 -3.50
N TYR A 166 -7.27 -4.59 -2.63
CA TYR A 166 -7.08 -4.62 -1.19
C TYR A 166 -6.32 -5.89 -0.77
N MET A 167 -6.75 -7.07 -1.22
CA MET A 167 -6.07 -8.33 -0.92
C MET A 167 -4.66 -8.38 -1.47
N ALA A 168 -4.41 -7.90 -2.70
CA ALA A 168 -3.04 -7.80 -3.25
C ALA A 168 -2.15 -6.85 -2.44
N GLY A 169 -2.74 -5.86 -1.78
CA GLY A 169 -2.05 -5.01 -0.82
C GLY A 169 -1.71 -5.77 0.46
N TRP A 170 -2.61 -6.61 0.97
CA TRP A 170 -2.34 -7.41 2.17
C TRP A 170 -1.47 -8.63 1.93
N ASP A 171 -1.29 -9.04 0.67
CA ASP A 171 -0.54 -10.22 0.23
C ASP A 171 0.94 -9.93 -0.05
N LEU A 172 1.85 -10.81 0.41
CA LEU A 172 3.27 -10.76 0.06
C LEU A 172 3.51 -11.68 -1.12
N HIS A 173 3.23 -11.15 -2.30
CA HIS A 173 3.70 -11.77 -3.52
C HIS A 173 5.16 -11.37 -3.75
N MET A 174 6.06 -12.34 -3.61
CA MET A 174 7.49 -12.12 -3.83
C MET A 174 7.76 -11.59 -5.24
N GLU A 175 7.00 -12.01 -6.24
CA GLU A 175 7.10 -11.49 -7.61
C GLU A 175 6.88 -9.98 -7.66
N ILE A 176 5.85 -9.46 -6.96
CA ILE A 176 5.57 -8.03 -6.92
C ILE A 176 6.62 -7.31 -6.07
N PHE A 177 7.05 -7.90 -4.97
CA PHE A 177 8.14 -7.36 -4.13
C PHE A 177 9.41 -7.15 -4.96
N PHE A 178 9.90 -8.18 -5.64
CA PHE A 178 11.10 -8.08 -6.47
C PHE A 178 10.91 -7.13 -7.66
N ALA A 179 9.71 -7.08 -8.25
CA ALA A 179 9.38 -6.12 -9.30
C ALA A 179 9.40 -4.65 -8.82
N ALA A 180 9.12 -4.40 -7.54
CA ALA A 180 9.09 -3.08 -6.94
C ALA A 180 10.46 -2.61 -6.41
N LEU A 181 11.42 -3.51 -6.16
CA LEU A 181 12.76 -3.16 -5.67
C LEU A 181 13.53 -2.17 -6.57
N PRO A 182 13.51 -2.28 -7.91
CA PRO A 182 14.19 -1.30 -8.76
C PRO A 182 13.69 0.13 -8.51
N ALA A 183 12.40 0.35 -8.25
CA ALA A 183 11.92 1.70 -7.92
C ALA A 183 12.51 2.22 -6.61
N GLY A 184 12.72 1.37 -5.61
CA GLY A 184 13.37 1.73 -4.35
C GLY A 184 14.84 2.13 -4.56
N VAL A 185 15.58 1.37 -5.37
CA VAL A 185 16.95 1.74 -5.76
C VAL A 185 16.96 3.03 -6.58
N GLY A 186 15.99 3.19 -7.48
CA GLY A 186 15.82 4.40 -8.26
C GLY A 186 15.52 5.62 -7.40
N TRP A 187 14.72 5.46 -6.34
CA TRP A 187 14.47 6.51 -5.36
C TRP A 187 15.75 6.91 -4.61
N VAL A 188 16.58 5.96 -4.17
CA VAL A 188 17.89 6.28 -3.55
C VAL A 188 18.78 7.05 -4.52
N ALA A 189 18.82 6.65 -5.80
CA ALA A 189 19.56 7.36 -6.83
C ALA A 189 19.03 8.79 -7.06
N LEU A 190 17.71 8.99 -7.01
CA LEU A 190 17.09 10.31 -7.13
C LEU A 190 17.36 11.20 -5.91
N CYS A 191 17.39 10.65 -4.70
CA CYS A 191 17.85 11.38 -3.51
C CYS A 191 19.32 11.78 -3.63
N ALA A 192 20.18 10.89 -4.13
CA ALA A 192 21.58 11.23 -4.39
C ALA A 192 21.72 12.30 -5.49
N TRP A 193 20.91 12.24 -6.54
CA TRP A 193 20.86 13.28 -7.58
C TRP A 193 20.46 14.66 -7.03
N ALA A 194 19.54 14.67 -6.06
CA ALA A 194 19.07 15.90 -5.44
C ALA A 194 20.17 16.60 -4.61
N SER A 195 21.19 15.87 -4.14
CA SER A 195 22.36 16.44 -3.46
C SER A 195 23.19 17.34 -4.39
N GLN A 196 23.42 18.58 -3.96
CA GLN A 196 24.10 19.60 -4.77
C GLN A 196 25.63 19.50 -4.74
N ASP A 197 26.19 18.75 -3.78
CA ASP A 197 27.62 18.60 -3.53
C ASP A 197 28.31 17.47 -4.33
N ILE A 198 27.56 16.83 -5.22
CA ILE A 198 28.03 15.81 -6.16
C ILE A 198 28.30 16.44 -7.53
N SER A 199 29.33 15.96 -8.25
CA SER A 199 29.66 16.48 -9.58
C SER A 199 28.49 16.34 -10.57
N THR A 200 28.28 17.37 -11.39
CA THR A 200 27.22 17.42 -12.41
C THR A 200 27.10 16.17 -13.29
N PRO A 201 28.19 15.57 -13.84
CA PRO A 201 28.06 14.38 -14.66
C PRO A 201 27.52 13.17 -13.88
N VAL A 202 27.92 13.00 -12.62
CA VAL A 202 27.43 11.91 -11.77
C VAL A 202 25.95 12.12 -11.45
N ARG A 203 25.56 13.36 -11.12
CA ARG A 203 24.14 13.71 -10.88
C ARG A 203 23.27 13.36 -12.09
N GLN A 204 23.68 13.76 -13.29
CA GLN A 204 22.91 13.44 -14.51
C GLN A 204 22.80 11.93 -14.73
N GLY A 205 23.87 11.17 -14.50
CA GLY A 205 23.83 9.71 -14.55
C GLY A 205 22.84 9.10 -13.54
N LEU A 206 22.84 9.58 -12.30
CA LEU A 206 21.92 9.15 -11.24
C LEU A 206 20.47 9.48 -11.56
N LEU A 207 20.19 10.66 -12.14
CA LEU A 207 18.84 11.04 -12.58
C LEU A 207 18.31 10.07 -13.64
N VAL A 208 19.09 9.84 -14.69
CA VAL A 208 18.70 8.95 -15.79
C VAL A 208 18.50 7.52 -15.29
N ALA A 209 19.45 7.01 -14.50
CA ALA A 209 19.35 5.67 -13.92
C ALA A 209 18.16 5.54 -12.98
N GLY A 210 17.93 6.54 -12.10
CA GLY A 210 16.82 6.56 -11.16
C GLY A 210 15.46 6.55 -11.86
N CYS A 211 15.27 7.42 -12.85
CA CYS A 211 14.07 7.45 -13.67
C CYS A 211 13.84 6.15 -14.42
N ALA A 212 14.89 5.58 -15.04
CA ALA A 212 14.78 4.32 -15.77
C ALA A 212 14.37 3.17 -14.85
N LEU A 213 14.97 3.05 -13.66
CA LEU A 213 14.65 2.02 -12.68
C LEU A 213 13.21 2.12 -12.18
N VAL A 214 12.73 3.33 -11.89
CA VAL A 214 11.34 3.57 -11.49
C VAL A 214 10.38 3.16 -12.63
N LEU A 215 10.65 3.58 -13.87
CA LEU A 215 9.81 3.23 -15.01
C LEU A 215 9.78 1.72 -15.28
N VAL A 216 10.93 1.05 -15.24
CA VAL A 216 11.02 -0.41 -15.37
C VAL A 216 10.22 -1.09 -14.27
N SER A 217 10.36 -0.64 -13.04
CA SER A 217 9.63 -1.19 -11.90
C SER A 217 8.11 -1.05 -12.06
N VAL A 218 7.61 0.10 -12.52
CA VAL A 218 6.18 0.30 -12.80
C VAL A 218 5.68 -0.73 -13.82
N VAL A 219 6.45 -0.98 -14.89
CA VAL A 219 6.08 -1.99 -15.91
C VAL A 219 6.09 -3.40 -15.33
N LEU A 220 7.12 -3.76 -14.55
CA LEU A 220 7.24 -5.09 -13.93
C LEU A 220 6.12 -5.34 -12.91
N VAL A 221 5.83 -4.37 -12.05
CA VAL A 221 4.74 -4.44 -11.07
C VAL A 221 3.40 -4.56 -11.78
N ALA A 222 3.15 -3.77 -12.82
CA ALA A 222 1.91 -3.86 -13.60
C ALA A 222 1.73 -5.25 -14.24
N ARG A 223 2.82 -5.87 -14.71
CA ARG A 223 2.79 -7.25 -15.25
C ARG A 223 2.51 -8.28 -14.15
N ALA A 224 3.21 -8.18 -13.02
CA ALA A 224 3.04 -9.10 -11.90
C ALA A 224 1.61 -9.05 -11.33
N VAL A 225 1.06 -7.85 -11.16
CA VAL A 225 -0.34 -7.66 -10.70
C VAL A 225 -1.34 -8.23 -11.69
N ARG A 226 -1.13 -8.04 -13.00
CA ARG A 226 -2.01 -8.63 -14.02
C ARG A 226 -1.97 -10.15 -13.99
N GLY A 227 -0.78 -10.73 -13.83
CA GLY A 227 -0.61 -12.18 -13.69
C GLY A 227 -1.34 -12.72 -12.46
N LEU A 228 -1.18 -12.05 -11.32
CA LEU A 228 -1.87 -12.39 -10.08
C LEU A 228 -3.40 -12.36 -10.23
N PHE A 229 -3.94 -11.31 -10.84
CA PHE A 229 -5.39 -11.18 -11.02
C PHE A 229 -5.95 -12.23 -11.99
N ALA A 230 -5.20 -12.60 -13.03
CA ALA A 230 -5.59 -13.68 -13.94
C ALA A 230 -5.66 -15.03 -13.20
N GLN A 231 -4.68 -15.34 -12.36
CA GLN A 231 -4.69 -16.57 -11.55
C GLN A 231 -5.91 -16.64 -10.61
N TRP A 232 -6.34 -15.51 -10.05
CA TRP A 232 -7.53 -15.46 -9.20
C TRP A 232 -8.85 -15.57 -9.97
N ASP A 233 -8.87 -15.22 -11.25
CA ASP A 233 -10.06 -15.38 -12.10
C ASP A 233 -10.23 -16.82 -12.60
N GLU A 234 -9.15 -17.62 -12.59
CA GLU A 234 -9.15 -19.03 -12.99
C GLU A 234 -9.42 -20.00 -11.82
N ALA A 235 -9.29 -19.53 -10.57
CA ALA A 235 -9.40 -20.33 -9.34
C ALA A 235 -10.82 -20.34 -8.74
#